data_AF-A0A1H1EB15-F1
#
_entry.id   AF-A0A1H1EB15-F1
#
_cell.length_a   1.000
_cell.length_b   1.000
_cell.length_c   1.000
_cell.angle_alpha   90.00
_cell.angle_beta   90.00
_cell.angle_gamma   90.00
#
_symmetry.space_group_name_H-M   'P 1'
#
loop_
_entity.id
_entity.type
_entity.pdbx_description
1 polymer ?
#
loop_
_entity_poly.entity_id
_entity_poly.type
_entity_poly.pdbx_seq_one_letter_code
_entity_poly.pdbx_strand_id
1 'polypeptide(L)'
;MRENATTRRTILKYGVASTGAFAGATTGVTATESTASDERRTNEIDRAVMFSYQYVPGGRFTIEDVLEWQPRSLEGAYRTYTITYENAPSYRAYLFVDVDDDRESETGGPESGTTLTTGRITGSPPETNRSYVTVDLEKPAMG
;
A
#
# COMPACT_ATOMS: atom_id res chain seq x y z
N MET A 1 -19.18 21.93 43.70
CA MET A 1 -19.10 20.46 43.55
C MET A 1 -18.58 20.15 42.17
N ARG A 2 -17.41 19.54 42.06
CA ARG A 2 -16.83 19.05 40.79
C ARG A 2 -16.49 17.58 40.99
N GLU A 3 -17.16 16.71 40.27
CA GLU A 3 -16.96 15.27 40.34
C GLU A 3 -15.91 14.87 39.30
N ASN A 4 -14.75 14.39 39.77
CA ASN A 4 -13.74 13.77 38.92
C ASN A 4 -14.11 12.30 38.71
N ALA A 5 -14.67 11.98 37.54
CA ALA A 5 -14.91 10.59 37.14
C ALA A 5 -13.60 9.96 36.62
N THR A 6 -12.91 9.20 37.47
CA THR A 6 -11.75 8.38 37.09
C THR A 6 -12.23 7.08 36.45
N THR A 7 -12.30 7.04 35.11
CA THR A 7 -12.59 5.82 34.35
C THR A 7 -11.36 4.91 34.32
N ARG A 8 -11.42 3.79 35.06
CA ARG A 8 -10.41 2.72 35.02
C ARG A 8 -10.66 1.85 33.78
N ARG A 9 -9.72 1.81 32.84
CA ARG A 9 -9.79 0.93 31.65
C ARG A 9 -9.09 -0.40 31.94
N THR A 10 -9.86 -1.49 31.94
CA THR A 10 -9.39 -2.87 32.04
C THR A 10 -8.83 -3.32 30.69
N ILE A 11 -7.58 -3.77 30.66
CA ILE A 11 -6.94 -4.37 29.48
C ILE A 11 -7.10 -5.89 29.59
N LEU A 12 -7.91 -6.49 28.70
CA LEU A 12 -7.99 -7.93 28.51
C LEU A 12 -6.80 -8.41 27.68
N LYS A 13 -5.86 -9.12 28.32
CA LYS A 13 -4.77 -9.85 27.66
C LYS A 13 -5.33 -11.17 27.10
N TYR A 14 -5.44 -11.26 25.77
CA TYR A 14 -5.64 -12.54 25.10
C TYR A 14 -4.28 -13.21 24.89
N GLY A 15 -4.08 -14.35 25.55
CA GLY A 15 -2.97 -15.25 25.30
C GLY A 15 -3.31 -16.20 24.15
N VAL A 16 -2.33 -16.51 23.30
CA VAL A 16 -2.33 -17.74 22.51
C VAL A 16 -0.94 -18.34 22.64
N ALA A 17 -0.88 -19.49 23.29
CA ALA A 17 0.23 -20.42 23.21
C ALA A 17 -0.01 -21.36 22.02
N SER A 18 0.99 -21.54 21.17
CA SER A 18 1.16 -22.80 20.44
C SER A 18 2.63 -22.99 20.10
N THR A 19 3.24 -23.82 20.93
CA THR A 19 4.55 -24.43 20.76
C THR A 19 4.41 -25.52 19.69
N GLY A 20 5.10 -25.38 18.57
CA GLY A 20 5.25 -26.45 17.57
C GLY A 20 6.73 -26.71 17.35
N ALA A 21 7.27 -27.73 18.02
CA ALA A 21 8.61 -28.23 17.75
C ALA A 21 8.55 -29.20 16.56
N PHE A 22 9.30 -28.92 15.50
CA PHE A 22 9.65 -29.92 14.50
C PHE A 22 11.16 -30.12 14.53
N ALA A 23 11.57 -31.30 15.00
CA ALA A 23 12.91 -31.84 14.84
C ALA A 23 12.90 -32.74 13.59
N GLY A 24 13.79 -32.48 12.64
CA GLY A 24 13.99 -33.32 11.45
C GLY A 24 15.26 -32.90 10.71
N ALA A 25 16.24 -33.79 10.68
CA ALA A 25 17.60 -33.53 10.22
C ALA A 25 17.76 -33.54 8.69
N THR A 26 18.65 -32.65 8.22
CA THR A 26 19.53 -32.69 7.03
C THR A 26 19.19 -33.61 5.84
N THR A 27 19.01 -33.02 4.64
CA THR A 27 19.86 -33.29 3.47
C THR A 27 19.74 -32.11 2.49
N GLY A 28 20.86 -31.59 1.99
CA GLY A 28 20.87 -30.49 1.04
C GLY A 28 20.29 -30.89 -0.30
N VAL A 29 19.44 -30.02 -0.86
CA VAL A 29 19.16 -29.91 -2.28
C VAL A 29 19.18 -28.43 -2.63
N THR A 30 20.06 -28.12 -3.59
CA THR A 30 20.25 -26.83 -4.23
C THR A 30 18.92 -26.32 -4.75
N ALA A 31 18.57 -25.08 -4.40
CA ALA A 31 17.47 -24.38 -5.03
C ALA A 31 17.80 -24.25 -6.52
N THR A 32 17.08 -24.98 -7.38
CA THR A 32 16.92 -24.57 -8.76
C THR A 32 15.98 -23.37 -8.71
N GLU A 33 16.57 -22.18 -8.71
CA GLU A 33 15.87 -20.94 -9.09
C GLU A 33 15.14 -21.24 -10.39
N SER A 34 13.82 -21.39 -10.29
CA SER A 34 12.96 -21.14 -11.43
C SER A 34 13.04 -19.64 -11.67
N THR A 35 14.00 -19.26 -12.50
CA THR A 35 13.99 -17.97 -13.20
C THR A 35 12.75 -17.99 -14.08
N ALA A 36 11.61 -17.63 -13.50
CA ALA A 36 10.50 -17.12 -14.27
C ALA A 36 11.01 -15.81 -14.85
N SER A 37 11.48 -15.88 -16.10
CA SER A 37 11.88 -14.74 -16.88
C SER A 37 10.77 -13.71 -16.83
N ASP A 38 11.12 -12.61 -16.19
CA ASP A 38 10.33 -11.41 -15.99
C ASP A 38 10.09 -10.75 -17.35
N GLU A 39 9.01 -11.17 -18.01
CA GLU A 39 8.48 -10.52 -19.21
C GLU A 39 7.15 -9.86 -18.87
N ARG A 40 7.17 -8.84 -18.01
CA ARG A 40 6.13 -7.79 -17.99
C ARG A 40 6.75 -6.41 -17.96
N ARG A 41 7.32 -6.01 -19.10
CA ARG A 41 7.45 -4.59 -19.44
C ARG A 41 6.08 -4.04 -19.81
N THR A 42 5.27 -3.75 -18.81
CA THR A 42 4.22 -2.75 -18.90
C THR A 42 4.48 -1.75 -17.79
N ASN A 43 4.22 -0.46 -18.02
CA ASN A 43 4.33 0.62 -17.04
C ASN A 43 3.28 0.42 -15.91
N GLU A 44 3.37 -0.70 -15.20
CA GLU A 44 2.47 -1.14 -14.17
C GLU A 44 3.05 -0.66 -12.85
N ILE A 45 2.33 0.26 -12.23
CA ILE A 45 2.71 0.74 -10.91
C ILE A 45 2.18 -0.29 -9.94
N ASP A 46 3.09 -1.12 -9.45
CA ASP A 46 2.77 -2.20 -8.51
C ASP A 46 2.64 -1.69 -7.08
N ARG A 47 3.09 -0.47 -6.80
CA ARG A 47 3.16 0.09 -5.44
C ARG A 47 2.91 1.58 -5.41
N ALA A 48 2.17 2.02 -4.40
CA ALA A 48 1.94 3.43 -4.13
C ALA A 48 1.86 3.70 -2.63
N VAL A 49 1.88 4.97 -2.29
CA VAL A 49 1.71 5.48 -0.93
C VAL A 49 0.38 6.23 -0.85
N MET A 50 -0.31 6.10 0.27
CA MET A 50 -1.54 6.84 0.54
C MET A 50 -1.64 7.19 2.01
N PHE A 51 -2.54 8.10 2.36
CA PHE A 51 -2.84 8.35 3.76
C PHE A 51 -3.47 7.11 4.40
N SER A 52 -3.10 6.79 5.63
CA SER A 52 -3.57 5.57 6.32
C SER A 52 -5.10 5.51 6.48
N TYR A 53 -5.75 6.67 6.64
CA TYR A 53 -7.22 6.76 6.73
C TYR A 53 -7.93 6.68 5.37
N GLN A 54 -7.21 6.81 4.25
CA GLN A 54 -7.74 6.66 2.90
C GLN A 54 -7.68 5.21 2.41
N TYR A 55 -6.95 4.33 3.10
CA TYR A 55 -6.79 2.94 2.70
C TYR A 55 -8.07 2.15 2.92
N VAL A 56 -8.58 1.59 1.83
CA VAL A 56 -9.70 0.63 1.82
C VAL A 56 -9.15 -0.69 1.31
N PRO A 57 -9.05 -1.77 2.11
CA PRO A 57 -8.52 -3.05 1.64
C PRO A 57 -9.35 -3.65 0.50
N GLY A 58 -8.73 -4.05 -0.61
CA GLY A 58 -9.44 -4.59 -1.78
C GLY A 58 -10.37 -3.57 -2.44
N GLY A 59 -10.20 -2.29 -2.13
CA GLY A 59 -10.98 -1.19 -2.66
C GLY A 59 -10.60 -0.91 -4.09
N ARG A 60 -11.58 -0.95 -4.99
CA ARG A 60 -11.39 -0.58 -6.38
C ARG A 60 -11.56 0.93 -6.55
N PHE A 61 -10.63 1.55 -7.26
CA PHE A 61 -10.61 2.99 -7.49
C PHE A 61 -10.19 3.31 -8.92
N THR A 62 -10.63 4.47 -9.38
CA THR A 62 -10.26 5.03 -10.68
C THR A 62 -9.38 6.26 -10.45
N ILE A 63 -8.37 6.41 -11.30
CA ILE A 63 -7.46 7.54 -11.28
C ILE A 63 -8.10 8.69 -12.05
N GLU A 64 -8.20 9.86 -11.43
CA GLU A 64 -8.82 11.03 -12.04
C GLU A 64 -7.76 11.94 -12.66
N ASP A 65 -6.99 12.63 -11.82
CA ASP A 65 -6.12 13.71 -12.23
C ASP A 65 -4.74 13.61 -11.57
N VAL A 66 -3.73 14.17 -12.23
CA VAL A 66 -2.38 14.36 -11.70
C VAL A 66 -2.26 15.74 -11.08
N LEU A 67 -1.68 15.83 -9.89
CA LEU A 67 -1.42 17.08 -9.18
C LEU A 67 0.08 17.34 -9.11
N GLU A 68 0.47 18.60 -9.36
CA GLU A 68 1.86 19.07 -9.18
C GLU A 68 2.23 19.26 -7.70
N TRP A 69 1.25 19.17 -6.81
CA TRP A 69 1.45 19.32 -5.37
C TRP A 69 1.89 18.01 -4.71
N GLN A 70 2.83 18.09 -3.77
CA GLN A 70 3.26 16.99 -2.91
C GLN A 70 3.26 17.42 -1.42
N PRO A 71 2.85 16.56 -0.48
CA PRO A 71 2.95 16.85 0.94
C PRO A 71 4.41 16.92 1.41
N ARG A 72 4.76 17.99 2.14
CA ARG A 72 6.12 18.22 2.67
C ARG A 72 6.65 17.13 3.60
N SER A 73 5.76 16.36 4.21
CA SER A 73 6.14 15.28 5.12
C SER A 73 6.59 14.01 4.40
N LEU A 74 6.32 13.89 3.09
CA LEU A 74 6.69 12.73 2.29
C LEU A 74 8.00 13.06 1.58
N GLU A 75 9.10 12.48 2.04
CA GLU A 75 10.43 12.68 1.48
C GLU A 75 10.66 11.77 0.26
N GLY A 76 11.17 12.32 -0.84
CA GLY A 76 11.36 11.65 -2.14
C GLY A 76 10.60 12.36 -3.27
N ALA A 77 10.84 11.99 -4.52
CA ALA A 77 10.07 12.50 -5.65
C ALA A 77 8.81 11.66 -5.85
N TYR A 78 7.67 12.17 -5.37
CA TYR A 78 6.38 11.51 -5.58
C TYR A 78 5.53 12.32 -6.53
N ARG A 79 4.85 11.62 -7.43
CA ARG A 79 3.77 12.19 -8.22
C ARG A 79 2.45 11.92 -7.52
N THR A 80 1.67 12.98 -7.33
CA THR A 80 0.38 12.91 -6.64
C THR A 80 -0.75 12.73 -7.64
N TYR A 81 -1.64 11.80 -7.35
CA TYR A 81 -2.84 11.51 -8.12
C TYR A 81 -4.07 11.68 -7.23
N THR A 82 -5.15 12.17 -7.83
CA THR A 82 -6.48 12.10 -7.22
C THR A 82 -7.15 10.81 -7.68
N ILE A 83 -7.73 10.08 -6.74
CA ILE A 83 -8.46 8.85 -7.01
C ILE A 83 -9.88 8.91 -6.43
N THR A 84 -10.78 8.17 -7.06
CA THR A 84 -12.17 8.01 -6.61
C THR A 84 -12.49 6.53 -6.48
N TYR A 85 -13.05 6.12 -5.35
CA TYR A 85 -13.43 4.72 -5.12
C TYR A 85 -14.78 4.39 -5.76
N GLU A 86 -14.90 3.20 -6.35
CA GLU A 86 -16.14 2.76 -7.03
C GLU A 86 -17.34 2.71 -6.07
N ASN A 87 -17.11 2.28 -4.82
CA ASN A 87 -18.15 2.18 -3.80
C ASN A 87 -18.44 3.50 -3.07
N ALA A 88 -17.63 4.54 -3.29
CA ALA A 88 -17.80 5.86 -2.68
C ALA A 88 -17.37 6.98 -3.64
N PRO A 89 -18.15 7.26 -4.72
CA PRO A 89 -17.74 8.20 -5.76
C PRO A 89 -17.60 9.66 -5.29
N SER A 90 -18.22 10.01 -4.16
CA SER A 90 -18.08 11.33 -3.54
C SER A 90 -16.81 11.46 -2.69
N TYR A 91 -16.14 10.35 -2.39
CA TYR A 91 -14.92 10.32 -1.60
C TYR A 91 -13.70 10.32 -2.51
N ARG A 92 -13.01 11.47 -2.53
CA ARG A 92 -11.73 11.63 -3.24
C ARG A 92 -10.57 11.36 -2.29
N ALA A 93 -9.61 10.56 -2.75
CA ALA A 93 -8.39 10.25 -2.02
C ALA A 93 -7.15 10.64 -2.83
N TYR A 94 -6.00 10.64 -2.17
CA TYR A 94 -4.72 10.95 -2.77
C TYR A 94 -3.85 9.70 -2.84
N LEU A 95 -3.26 9.48 -4.00
CA LEU A 95 -2.34 8.39 -4.26
C LEU A 95 -0.99 8.99 -4.67
N PHE A 96 0.06 8.61 -3.98
CA PHE A 96 1.43 9.09 -4.22
C PHE A 96 2.23 7.96 -4.84
N VAL A 97 2.72 8.16 -6.05
CA VAL A 97 3.54 7.18 -6.78
C VAL A 97 4.97 7.68 -6.80
N ASP A 98 5.90 6.82 -6.41
CA ASP A 98 7.33 7.13 -6.43
C ASP A 98 7.82 7.26 -7.89
N VAL A 99 8.57 8.32 -8.18
CA VAL A 99 9.09 8.66 -9.51
C VAL A 99 10.62 8.50 -9.57
N ASP A 100 11.28 8.27 -8.42
CA ASP A 100 12.74 8.11 -8.32
C ASP A 100 13.21 6.68 -8.63
N ASP A 101 12.31 5.74 -8.89
CA ASP A 101 12.67 4.42 -9.37
C ASP A 101 13.30 4.59 -10.77
N ASP A 102 14.51 4.09 -11.01
CA ASP A 102 15.31 4.12 -12.27
C ASP A 102 14.60 3.52 -13.50
N ARG A 103 13.29 3.31 -13.42
CA ARG A 103 12.38 3.11 -14.53
C ARG A 103 12.33 4.40 -15.34
N GLU A 104 13.19 4.48 -16.34
CA GLU A 104 13.04 5.39 -17.49
C GLU A 104 11.62 5.27 -18.04
N SER A 105 10.73 6.07 -17.50
CA SER A 105 9.46 6.34 -18.11
C SER A 105 9.36 7.85 -18.12
N GLU A 106 9.79 8.41 -19.24
CA GLU A 106 9.59 9.82 -19.62
C GLU A 106 8.10 10.24 -19.54
N THR A 107 7.19 9.32 -19.23
CA THR A 107 5.74 9.50 -18.99
C THR A 107 5.20 8.51 -17.92
N GLY A 108 6.01 8.12 -16.92
CA GLY A 108 5.82 6.94 -16.05
C GLY A 108 4.81 7.03 -14.92
N GLY A 109 3.55 7.27 -15.27
CA GLY A 109 2.44 7.32 -14.34
C GLY A 109 1.29 6.42 -14.80
N PRO A 110 0.36 6.06 -13.92
CA PRO A 110 -0.86 5.42 -14.35
C PRO A 110 -1.75 6.49 -15.02
N GLU A 111 -2.39 6.11 -16.13
CA GLU A 111 -3.18 7.05 -16.93
C GLU A 111 -4.50 7.40 -16.21
N SER A 112 -4.97 8.63 -16.38
CA SER A 112 -6.33 9.01 -15.99
C SER A 112 -7.37 8.08 -16.61
N GLY A 113 -8.35 7.65 -15.82
CA GLY A 113 -9.34 6.63 -16.19
C GLY A 113 -8.90 5.20 -15.90
N THR A 114 -7.63 4.95 -15.56
CA THR A 114 -7.18 3.61 -15.14
C THR A 114 -7.87 3.21 -13.85
N THR A 115 -8.40 1.99 -13.84
CA THR A 115 -9.02 1.41 -12.64
C THR A 115 -8.08 0.37 -12.04
N LEU A 116 -7.79 0.52 -10.75
CA LEU A 116 -6.91 -0.34 -9.97
C LEU A 116 -7.61 -0.78 -8.68
N THR A 117 -7.04 -1.78 -8.03
CA THR A 117 -7.48 -2.27 -6.73
C THR A 117 -6.34 -2.12 -5.74
N THR A 118 -6.66 -1.68 -4.52
CA THR A 118 -5.70 -1.65 -3.41
C THR A 118 -5.44 -3.06 -2.90
N GLY A 119 -4.18 -3.46 -2.96
CA GLY A 119 -3.67 -4.69 -2.38
C GLY A 119 -3.37 -4.55 -0.89
N ARG A 120 -2.39 -5.32 -0.43
CA ARG A 120 -1.96 -5.35 0.98
C ARG A 120 -1.10 -4.13 1.33
N ILE A 121 -1.16 -3.70 2.60
CA ILE A 121 -0.16 -2.79 3.17
C ILE A 121 1.18 -3.52 3.31
N THR A 122 2.21 -3.03 2.64
CA THR A 122 3.58 -3.54 2.70
C THR A 122 4.44 -2.80 3.71
N GLY A 123 4.05 -1.60 4.11
CA GLY A 123 4.75 -0.83 5.13
C GLY A 123 4.29 0.61 5.22
N SER A 124 5.21 1.47 5.63
CA SER A 124 5.06 2.92 5.62
C SER A 124 6.38 3.53 5.12
N PRO A 125 6.33 4.65 4.40
CA PRO A 125 7.55 5.39 4.05
C PRO A 125 8.35 5.74 5.30
N PRO A 126 9.70 5.68 5.24
CA PRO A 126 10.55 6.07 6.34
C PRO A 126 10.28 7.54 6.73
N GLU A 127 10.52 7.87 7.99
CA GLU A 127 10.42 9.24 8.55
C GLU A 127 9.03 9.89 8.54
N THR A 128 8.05 9.27 7.87
CA THR A 128 6.67 9.67 7.97
C THR A 128 6.06 9.13 9.27
N ASN A 129 5.47 9.99 10.11
CA ASN A 129 4.88 9.64 11.42
C ASN A 129 3.63 8.74 11.34
N ARG A 130 3.69 7.61 10.62
CA ARG A 130 2.59 6.65 10.36
C ARG A 130 1.33 7.23 9.70
N SER A 131 1.40 8.48 9.24
CA SER A 131 0.32 9.12 8.50
C SER A 131 0.10 8.48 7.13
N TYR A 132 1.11 7.76 6.63
CA TYR A 132 1.11 7.14 5.31
C TYR A 132 1.32 5.64 5.40
N VAL A 133 0.74 4.93 4.45
CA VAL A 133 0.92 3.49 4.24
C VAL A 133 1.34 3.26 2.80
N THR A 134 2.28 2.35 2.63
CA THR A 134 2.68 1.82 1.33
C THR A 134 1.80 0.62 1.04
N VAL A 135 1.14 0.64 -0.12
CA VAL A 135 0.19 -0.38 -0.54
C VAL A 135 0.60 -0.93 -1.89
N ASP A 136 0.37 -2.22 -2.09
CA ASP A 136 0.46 -2.82 -3.41
C ASP A 136 -0.77 -2.43 -4.23
N LEU A 137 -0.61 -2.36 -5.55
CA LEU A 137 -1.66 -2.03 -6.50
C LEU A 137 -1.83 -3.17 -7.49
N GLU A 138 -3.07 -3.53 -7.76
CA GLU A 138 -3.41 -4.67 -8.60
C GLU A 138 -4.39 -4.24 -9.70
N LYS A 139 -4.21 -4.75 -10.92
CA LYS A 139 -5.23 -4.62 -11.96
C LYS A 139 -6.46 -5.47 -11.60
N PRO A 140 -7.68 -4.96 -11.80
CA PRO A 140 -8.88 -5.75 -11.58
C PRO A 140 -8.88 -6.96 -12.53
N ALA A 141 -9.14 -8.15 -11.98
CA ALA A 141 -9.31 -9.35 -12.80
C ALA A 141 -10.46 -9.12 -13.79
N MET A 142 -10.20 -9.25 -15.10
CA MET A 142 -11.26 -9.26 -16.10
C MET A 142 -12.05 -10.56 -15.92
N GLY A 143 -13.30 -10.42 -15.47
CA GLY A 143 -14.26 -11.52 -15.37
C GLY A 143 -15.00 -11.77 -16.68
#